data_AF-T1CKG9-F1
#
_entry.id   AF-T1CKG9-F1
#
_cell.length_a   1.000
_cell.length_b   1.000
_cell.length_c   1.000
_cell.angle_alpha   90.00
_cell.angle_beta   90.00
_cell.angle_gamma   90.00
#
_symmetry.space_group_name_H-M   'P 1'
#
loop_
_entity.id
_entity.type
_entity.pdbx_description
1 polymer ?
#
loop_
_entity_poly.entity_id
_entity_poly.type
_entity_poly.pdbx_seq_one_letter_code
_entity_poly.pdbx_strand_id
1 'polypeptide(L)'
;FANSALFVPKANADDLAQLCFKENGKFRFSTSAHAAWAAPIINDLVAANQGSALVLSSTTAAGKLYAESLRKAHPNLRVHSQWDGRSLARIVSEWRDDHSSVLVGTRSLMTGTDAPGLTNTLVIVDRVARSAGNPVDDARTAKIQERLEMDR
;
A
#
# COMPACT_ATOMS: atom_id res chain seq x y z
N PHE A 1 23.42 2.30 0.01
CA PHE A 1 22.19 3.06 -0.30
C PHE A 1 21.68 2.88 -1.74
N ALA A 2 22.28 2.04 -2.60
CA ALA A 2 21.91 1.96 -4.03
C ALA A 2 21.10 0.71 -4.44
N ASN A 3 20.67 -0.14 -3.50
CA ASN A 3 20.07 -1.45 -3.82
C ASN A 3 18.59 -1.57 -3.40
N SER A 4 17.92 -0.44 -3.15
CA SER A 4 16.50 -0.43 -2.78
C SER A 4 15.64 -0.10 -4.01
N ALA A 5 14.60 -0.88 -4.26
CA ALA A 5 13.64 -0.62 -5.31
C ALA A 5 12.32 -0.08 -4.73
N LEU A 6 11.71 0.88 -5.42
CA LEU A 6 10.34 1.31 -5.20
C LEU A 6 9.47 0.76 -6.32
N PHE A 7 8.38 0.09 -5.98
CA PHE A 7 7.39 -0.38 -6.93
C PHE A 7 6.00 0.18 -6.62
N VAL A 8 5.31 0.61 -7.67
CA VAL A 8 3.90 1.00 -7.63
C VAL A 8 3.19 0.24 -8.76
N PRO A 9 2.21 -0.63 -8.45
CA PRO A 9 1.43 -1.31 -9.47
C PRO A 9 0.85 -0.32 -10.48
N LYS A 10 1.05 -0.59 -11.78
CA LYS A 10 0.54 0.24 -12.87
C LYS A 10 -0.34 -0.59 -13.78
N ALA A 11 -1.63 -0.27 -13.78
CA ALA A 11 -2.60 -0.88 -14.67
C ALA A 11 -2.47 -0.35 -16.10
N ASN A 12 -2.77 -1.21 -17.08
CA ASN A 12 -2.92 -0.86 -18.49
C ASN A 12 -4.40 -0.86 -18.92
N ALA A 13 -4.67 -0.67 -20.21
CA ALA A 13 -6.03 -0.60 -20.75
C ALA A 13 -6.82 -1.92 -20.57
N ASP A 14 -6.13 -3.07 -20.65
CA ASP A 14 -6.73 -4.40 -20.54
C ASP A 14 -7.13 -4.73 -19.11
N ASP A 15 -6.44 -4.14 -18.12
CA ASP A 15 -6.78 -4.28 -16.70
C ASP A 15 -8.04 -3.51 -16.30
N LEU A 16 -8.45 -2.49 -17.07
CA LEU A 16 -9.51 -1.55 -16.67
C LEU A 16 -10.85 -2.25 -16.42
N ALA A 17 -11.16 -3.30 -17.17
CA ALA A 17 -12.40 -4.06 -17.01
C ALA A 17 -12.47 -4.80 -15.66
N GLN A 18 -11.32 -5.14 -15.08
CA GLN A 18 -11.22 -5.81 -13.77
C GLN A 18 -11.17 -4.80 -12.61
N LEU A 19 -10.63 -3.61 -12.86
CA LEU A 19 -10.40 -2.58 -11.85
C LEU A 19 -11.54 -1.60 -11.70
N CYS A 20 -12.42 -1.51 -12.70
CA CYS A 20 -13.51 -0.55 -12.75
C CYS A 20 -14.87 -1.23 -12.84
N PHE A 21 -15.88 -0.57 -12.30
CA PHE A 21 -17.29 -0.93 -12.47
C PHE A 21 -18.07 0.27 -13.01
N LYS A 22 -19.24 0.01 -13.59
CA LYS A 22 -20.16 1.07 -14.01
C LYS A 22 -21.16 1.36 -12.91
N GLU A 23 -21.28 2.63 -12.55
CA GLU A 23 -22.29 3.16 -11.63
C GLU A 23 -22.88 4.43 -12.23
N ASN A 24 -24.21 4.47 -12.39
CA ASN A 24 -24.91 5.61 -13.00
C ASN A 24 -24.32 6.04 -14.37
N GLY A 25 -23.95 5.05 -15.20
CA GLY A 25 -23.35 5.28 -16.52
C GLY A 25 -21.89 5.76 -16.51
N LYS A 26 -21.29 5.99 -15.33
CA LYS A 26 -19.90 6.42 -15.17
C LYS A 26 -19.02 5.26 -14.72
N PHE A 27 -17.81 5.18 -15.26
CA PHE A 27 -16.81 4.25 -14.75
C PHE A 27 -16.27 4.73 -13.40
N ARG A 28 -16.23 3.80 -12.44
CA ARG A 28 -15.71 4.01 -11.09
C ARG A 28 -14.61 3.00 -10.83
N PHE A 29 -13.52 3.47 -10.25
CA PHE A 29 -12.44 2.62 -9.78
C PHE A 29 -12.84 1.89 -8.50
N SER A 30 -12.65 0.57 -8.47
CA SER A 30 -12.88 -0.26 -7.29
C SER A 30 -11.58 -0.48 -6.52
N THR A 31 -11.51 0.06 -5.30
CA THR A 31 -10.33 -0.11 -4.44
C THR A 31 -10.14 -1.55 -3.98
N SER A 32 -11.23 -2.31 -3.80
CA SER A 32 -11.17 -3.73 -3.46
C SER A 32 -10.74 -4.59 -4.65
N ALA A 33 -11.24 -4.31 -5.85
CA ALA A 33 -10.83 -5.03 -7.05
C ALA A 33 -9.34 -4.77 -7.37
N HIS A 34 -8.88 -3.52 -7.20
CA HIS A 34 -7.46 -3.20 -7.29
C HIS A 34 -6.61 -3.97 -6.29
N ALA A 35 -7.04 -4.09 -5.03
CA ALA A 35 -6.29 -4.86 -4.04
C ALA A 35 -6.19 -6.35 -4.42
N ALA A 36 -7.29 -6.92 -4.93
CA ALA A 36 -7.28 -8.30 -5.41
C ALA A 36 -6.36 -8.48 -6.63
N TRP A 37 -6.39 -7.55 -7.59
CA TRP A 37 -5.54 -7.55 -8.79
C TRP A 37 -4.05 -7.34 -8.46
N ALA A 38 -3.72 -6.46 -7.51
CA ALA A 38 -2.34 -6.16 -7.14
C ALA A 38 -1.70 -7.25 -6.26
N ALA A 39 -2.49 -7.99 -5.48
CA ALA A 39 -1.99 -9.02 -4.58
C ALA A 39 -1.05 -10.06 -5.22
N PRO A 40 -1.38 -10.71 -6.37
CA PRO A 40 -0.46 -11.63 -7.02
C PRO A 40 0.85 -10.97 -7.46
N ILE A 41 0.80 -9.74 -7.99
CA ILE A 41 2.00 -8.98 -8.38
C ILE A 41 2.90 -8.72 -7.16
N ILE A 42 2.29 -8.33 -6.04
CA ILE A 42 3.01 -8.12 -4.77
C ILE A 42 3.64 -9.42 -4.28
N ASN A 43 2.92 -10.54 -4.34
CA ASN A 43 3.43 -11.85 -3.93
C ASN A 43 4.66 -12.25 -4.76
N ASP A 44 4.62 -12.06 -6.08
CA ASP A 44 5.72 -12.40 -6.98
C ASP A 44 6.96 -11.56 -6.71
N LEU A 45 6.78 -10.24 -6.53
CA LEU A 45 7.88 -9.33 -6.22
C LEU A 45 8.52 -9.63 -4.86
N VAL A 46 7.70 -9.88 -3.84
CA VAL A 46 8.20 -10.24 -2.50
C VAL A 46 8.95 -11.58 -2.53
N ALA A 47 8.45 -12.56 -3.29
CA ALA A 47 9.14 -13.84 -3.47
C ALA A 47 10.49 -13.66 -4.18
N ALA A 48 10.51 -12.90 -5.28
CA ALA A 48 11.73 -12.61 -6.03
C ALA A 48 12.77 -11.87 -5.17
N ASN A 49 12.31 -11.01 -4.26
CA ASN A 49 13.16 -10.28 -3.31
C ASN A 49 13.48 -11.09 -2.04
N GLN A 50 12.97 -12.33 -1.90
CA GLN A 50 13.14 -13.20 -0.74
C GLN A 50 12.74 -12.54 0.58
N GLY A 51 11.65 -11.76 0.56
CA GLY A 51 11.24 -10.92 1.67
C GLY A 51 11.88 -9.53 1.58
N SER A 52 12.55 -9.08 2.65
CA SER A 52 13.22 -7.77 2.75
C SER A 52 12.37 -6.59 2.23
N ALA A 53 11.07 -6.61 2.52
CA ALA A 53 10.11 -5.74 1.87
C ALA A 53 9.21 -4.97 2.84
N LEU A 54 8.84 -3.76 2.45
CA LEU A 54 7.85 -2.92 3.09
C LEU A 54 6.68 -2.67 2.12
N VAL A 55 5.52 -3.25 2.42
CA VAL A 55 4.29 -3.09 1.64
C VAL A 55 3.37 -2.06 2.30
N LEU A 56 3.15 -0.95 1.61
CA LEU A 56 2.39 0.20 2.06
C LEU A 56 1.07 0.26 1.30
N SER A 57 0.00 -0.01 2.04
CA SER A 57 -1.37 0.04 1.55
C SER A 57 -2.04 1.38 1.82
N SER A 58 -2.80 1.86 0.85
CA SER A 58 -3.61 3.07 0.97
C SER A 58 -4.84 2.89 1.86
N THR A 59 -5.28 1.65 2.11
CA THR A 59 -6.41 1.35 3.01
C THR A 59 -6.09 0.21 3.96
N THR A 60 -6.78 0.20 5.10
CA THR A 60 -6.72 -0.91 6.06
C THR A 60 -7.17 -2.23 5.44
N ALA A 61 -8.25 -2.21 4.65
CA ALA A 61 -8.80 -3.43 4.05
C ALA A 61 -7.82 -4.09 3.07
N ALA A 62 -7.21 -3.29 2.18
CA ALA A 62 -6.23 -3.79 1.22
C ALA A 62 -4.96 -4.30 1.91
N GLY A 63 -4.48 -3.61 2.95
CA GLY A 63 -3.28 -4.05 3.66
C GLY A 63 -3.48 -5.37 4.41
N LYS A 64 -4.66 -5.57 5.04
CA LYS A 64 -5.01 -6.87 5.64
C LYS A 64 -5.04 -7.97 4.59
N LEU A 65 -5.62 -7.69 3.42
CA LEU A 65 -5.66 -8.61 2.29
C LEU A 65 -4.24 -8.98 1.81
N TYR A 66 -3.33 -8.01 1.64
CA TYR A 66 -1.96 -8.29 1.24
C TYR A 66 -1.20 -9.13 2.27
N ALA A 67 -1.33 -8.79 3.56
CA ALA A 67 -0.69 -9.55 4.63
C ALA A 67 -1.17 -11.01 4.66
N GLU A 68 -2.47 -11.24 4.51
CA GLU A 68 -3.04 -12.59 4.45
C GLU A 68 -2.64 -13.33 3.17
N SER A 69 -2.65 -12.65 2.01
CA SER A 69 -2.24 -13.21 0.73
C SER A 69 -0.78 -13.66 0.76
N LEU A 70 0.13 -12.84 1.29
CA LEU A 70 1.55 -13.15 1.44
C LEU A 70 1.77 -14.35 2.37
N ARG A 71 1.08 -14.40 3.51
CA ARG A 71 1.17 -15.53 4.46
C ARG A 71 0.73 -16.85 3.84
N LYS A 72 -0.34 -16.81 3.02
CA LYS A 72 -0.85 -17.99 2.32
C LYS A 72 0.06 -18.44 1.18
N ALA A 73 0.57 -17.50 0.39
CA ALA A 73 1.43 -17.79 -0.75
C ALA A 73 2.83 -18.26 -0.31
N HIS A 74 3.34 -17.69 0.79
CA HIS A 74 4.72 -17.87 1.25
C HIS A 74 4.77 -18.26 2.73
N PRO A 75 4.38 -19.49 3.11
CA PRO A 75 4.30 -19.92 4.51
C PRO A 75 5.64 -19.89 5.25
N ASN A 76 6.76 -19.88 4.52
CA ASN A 76 8.11 -19.79 5.09
C ASN A 76 8.59 -18.35 5.29
N LEU A 77 7.91 -17.34 4.74
CA LEU A 77 8.25 -15.93 4.94
C LEU A 77 7.54 -15.38 6.17
N ARG A 78 8.28 -14.70 7.02
CA ARG A 78 7.71 -14.00 8.18
C ARG A 78 7.05 -12.70 7.72
N VAL A 79 5.73 -12.64 7.79
CA VAL A 79 4.95 -11.45 7.42
C VAL A 79 4.43 -10.75 8.67
N HIS A 80 4.99 -9.58 8.94
CA HIS A 80 4.55 -8.64 9.97
C HIS A 80 3.43 -7.76 9.43
N SER A 81 2.39 -7.54 10.23
CA SER A 81 1.27 -6.69 9.88
C SER A 81 0.96 -5.72 11.01
N GLN A 82 0.67 -4.46 10.63
CA GLN A 82 0.18 -3.43 11.55
C GLN A 82 -1.06 -3.87 12.36
N TRP A 83 -1.78 -4.91 11.91
CA TRP A 83 -2.99 -5.43 12.54
C TRP A 83 -2.76 -6.70 13.40
N ASP A 84 -1.52 -7.11 13.66
CA ASP A 84 -1.21 -8.31 14.46
C ASP A 84 -1.49 -8.18 15.97
N GLY A 85 -2.26 -7.17 16.41
CA GLY A 85 -2.65 -6.97 17.81
C GLY A 85 -1.49 -6.56 18.75
N ARG A 86 -0.31 -6.27 18.21
CA ARG A 86 0.88 -5.83 18.96
C ARG A 86 1.14 -4.35 18.72
N SER A 87 1.93 -3.71 19.59
CA SER A 87 2.30 -2.32 19.37
C SER A 87 3.10 -2.17 18.07
N LEU A 88 2.85 -1.09 17.32
CA LEU A 88 3.51 -0.85 16.04
C LEU A 88 5.04 -0.77 16.21
N ALA A 89 5.51 -0.16 17.30
CA ALA A 89 6.94 -0.09 17.62
C ALA A 89 7.57 -1.48 17.76
N ARG A 90 6.89 -2.43 18.43
CA ARG A 90 7.38 -3.80 18.57
C ARG A 90 7.38 -4.53 17.23
N ILE A 91 6.32 -4.39 16.43
CA ILE A 91 6.23 -5.00 15.10
C ILE A 91 7.37 -4.52 14.21
N VAL A 92 7.63 -3.20 14.18
CA VAL A 92 8.71 -2.60 13.39
C VAL A 92 10.08 -3.04 13.91
N SER A 93 10.28 -3.15 15.23
CA SER A 93 11.53 -3.67 15.79
C SER A 93 11.81 -5.10 15.34
N GLU A 94 10.82 -5.99 15.45
CA GLU A 94 11.00 -7.38 15.03
C GLU A 94 11.25 -7.52 13.52
N TRP A 95 10.58 -6.68 12.71
CA TRP A 95 10.86 -6.64 11.28
C TRP A 95 12.29 -6.15 10.99
N ARG A 96 12.77 -5.12 11.70
CA ARG A 96 14.15 -4.62 11.57
C ARG A 96 15.20 -5.70 11.86
N ASP A 97 14.91 -6.57 12.81
CA ASP A 97 15.81 -7.63 13.27
C ASP A 97 15.79 -8.88 12.36
N ASP A 98 14.84 -8.99 11.42
CA ASP A 98 14.72 -10.11 10.48
C ASP A 98 14.77 -9.60 9.03
N HIS A 99 15.95 -9.70 8.42
CA HIS A 99 16.19 -9.23 7.05
C HIS A 99 15.32 -9.95 6.01
N SER A 100 14.87 -11.18 6.27
CA SER A 100 14.05 -11.96 5.33
C SER A 100 12.55 -11.70 5.48
N SER A 101 12.16 -10.85 6.43
CA SER A 101 10.76 -10.61 6.74
C SER A 101 10.14 -9.49 5.90
N VAL A 102 8.81 -9.45 5.91
CA VAL A 102 8.01 -8.46 5.20
C VAL A 102 7.16 -7.69 6.20
N LEU A 103 7.13 -6.37 6.10
CA LEU A 103 6.23 -5.52 6.88
C LEU A 103 5.11 -4.98 6.00
N VAL A 104 3.87 -5.24 6.39
CA VAL A 104 2.66 -4.71 5.74
C VAL A 104 1.98 -3.72 6.67
N GLY A 105 1.65 -2.55 6.15
CA GLY A 105 0.83 -1.59 6.88
C GLY A 105 0.32 -0.48 6.00
N THR A 106 -0.06 0.64 6.62
CA THR A 106 -0.68 1.78 5.94
C THR A 106 0.22 3.01 5.93
N ARG A 107 -0.34 4.15 5.51
CA ARG A 107 0.32 5.45 5.49
C ARG A 107 1.06 5.82 6.78
N SER A 108 0.65 5.35 7.96
CA SER A 108 1.40 5.61 9.21
C SER A 108 2.84 5.09 9.19
N LEU A 109 3.13 4.08 8.37
CA LEU A 109 4.48 3.56 8.16
C LEU A 109 5.24 4.28 7.03
N MET A 110 4.59 5.18 6.27
CA MET A 110 5.26 5.96 5.21
C MET A 110 6.21 7.04 5.77
N THR A 111 6.14 7.33 7.06
CA THR A 111 6.95 8.37 7.71
C THR A 111 7.73 7.78 8.89
N GLY A 112 9.06 7.91 8.88
CA GLY A 112 9.91 7.51 10.00
C GLY A 112 10.15 6.00 10.17
N THR A 113 9.63 5.17 9.26
CA THR A 113 9.94 3.73 9.24
C THR A 113 11.15 3.51 8.34
N ASP A 114 12.32 3.41 8.97
CA ASP A 114 13.58 3.07 8.32
C ASP A 114 14.12 1.75 8.87
N ALA A 115 14.87 1.00 8.07
CA ALA A 115 15.56 -0.21 8.50
C ALA A 115 16.98 -0.26 7.94
N PRO A 116 17.98 -0.59 8.77
CA PRO A 116 19.37 -0.60 8.32
C PRO A 116 19.66 -1.78 7.38
N GLY A 117 20.70 -1.62 6.56
CA GLY A 117 21.28 -2.74 5.80
C GLY A 117 20.35 -3.28 4.71
N LEU A 118 20.04 -4.59 4.80
CA LEU A 118 19.31 -5.34 3.78
C LEU A 118 17.86 -5.63 4.16
N THR A 119 17.38 -5.15 5.30
CA THR A 119 16.02 -5.44 5.77
C THR A 119 14.93 -4.85 4.88
N ASN A 120 15.23 -3.74 4.18
CA ASN A 120 14.29 -3.06 3.31
C ASN A 120 14.93 -2.73 1.95
N THR A 121 14.99 -3.74 1.08
CA THR A 121 15.45 -3.61 -0.31
C THR A 121 14.31 -3.43 -1.29
N LEU A 122 13.06 -3.65 -0.87
CA LEU A 122 11.88 -3.46 -1.71
C LEU A 122 10.77 -2.72 -0.96
N VAL A 123 10.42 -1.52 -1.44
CA VAL A 123 9.24 -0.79 -0.99
C VAL A 123 8.16 -0.90 -2.04
N ILE A 124 6.98 -1.38 -1.65
CA ILE A 124 5.81 -1.42 -2.53
C ILE A 124 4.78 -0.44 -1.99
N VAL A 125 4.33 0.49 -2.82
CA VAL A 125 3.18 1.36 -2.53
C VAL A 125 2.04 0.94 -3.43
N ASP A 126 0.94 0.44 -2.86
CA ASP A 126 -0.13 -0.19 -3.64
C ASP A 126 -0.80 0.77 -4.64
N ARG A 127 -1.04 2.02 -4.20
CA ARG A 127 -1.55 3.13 -5.00
C ARG A 127 -1.27 4.44 -4.26
N VAL A 128 -1.54 5.55 -4.92
CA VAL A 128 -1.43 6.87 -4.29
C VAL A 128 -2.43 6.96 -3.11
N ALA A 129 -1.89 7.26 -1.93
CA ALA A 129 -2.69 7.48 -0.73
C ALA A 129 -3.58 8.72 -0.93
N ARG A 130 -4.89 8.56 -0.67
CA ARG A 130 -5.88 9.65 -0.73
C ARG A 130 -6.53 9.76 0.65
N SER A 131 -6.65 10.98 1.14
CA SER A 131 -7.44 11.24 2.35
C SER A 131 -8.90 10.89 2.10
N ALA A 132 -9.60 10.44 3.13
CA ALA A 132 -11.05 10.35 3.08
C ALA A 132 -11.62 11.77 2.87
N GLY A 133 -12.72 11.86 2.11
CA GLY A 133 -13.46 13.10 1.97
C GLY A 133 -13.88 13.61 3.34
N ASN A 134 -13.66 14.89 3.60
CA ASN A 134 -14.07 15.51 4.85
C ASN A 134 -14.46 16.97 4.60
N PRO A 135 -15.47 17.47 5.33
CA PRO A 135 -16.05 18.78 5.06
C PRO A 135 -15.07 19.94 5.26
N VAL A 136 -14.02 19.75 6.07
CA VAL A 136 -12.99 20.76 6.30
C VAL A 136 -12.10 20.93 5.06
N ASP A 137 -11.67 19.83 4.45
CA ASP A 137 -10.88 19.87 3.22
C ASP A 137 -11.72 20.37 2.03
N ASP A 138 -13.01 20.06 1.98
CA ASP A 138 -13.93 20.60 0.98
C ASP A 138 -14.06 22.13 1.12
N ALA A 139 -14.25 22.63 2.33
CA ALA A 139 -14.31 24.07 2.62
C ALA A 139 -12.99 24.80 2.31
N ARG A 140 -11.84 24.17 2.62
CA ARG A 140 -10.52 24.68 2.24
C ARG A 140 -10.36 24.77 0.73
N THR A 141 -10.79 23.74 0.01
CA THR A 141 -10.74 23.70 -1.45
C THR A 141 -11.58 24.82 -2.04
N ALA A 142 -12.81 25.01 -1.55
CA ALA A 142 -13.68 26.10 -1.99
C ALA A 142 -13.07 27.50 -1.76
N LYS A 143 -12.44 27.72 -0.58
CA LYS A 143 -11.76 28.98 -0.27
C LYS A 143 -10.54 29.24 -1.16
N ILE A 144 -9.80 28.18 -1.52
CA ILE A 144 -8.67 28.29 -2.44
C ILE A 144 -9.17 28.60 -3.85
N GLN A 145 -10.24 27.94 -4.32
CA GLN A 145 -10.85 28.21 -5.62
C GLN A 145 -11.32 29.66 -5.74
N GLU A 146 -12.02 30.18 -4.72
CA GLU A 146 -12.45 31.58 -4.65
C GLU A 146 -11.26 32.55 -4.73
N ARG A 147 -10.19 32.29 -3.96
CA ARG A 147 -8.99 33.14 -3.96
C ARG A 147 -8.23 33.12 -5.29
N LEU A 148 -8.29 32.01 -6.02
CA LEU A 148 -7.59 31.83 -7.29
C LEU A 148 -8.46 32.17 -8.51
N GLU A 149 -9.67 32.69 -8.31
CA GLU A 149 -10.62 33.01 -9.39
C GLU A 149 -10.87 31.81 -10.33
N MET A 150 -10.83 30.59 -9.78
CA MET A 150 -11.08 29.37 -10.54
C MET A 150 -12.58 29.08 -10.59
N ASP A 151 -13.15 29.04 -11.80
CA ASP A 151 -14.53 28.59 -12.01
C ASP A 151 -14.72 27.12 -11.60
N ARG A 152 -15.92 26.83 -11.11
CA ARG A 152 -16.30 25.54 -10.50
C ARG A 152 -16.61 24.44 -11.50
#